data_AF-A0A2N3E809-F1
#
_entry.id   AF-A0A2N3E809-F1
#
_cell.length_a   1.000
_cell.length_b   1.000
_cell.length_c   1.000
_cell.angle_alpha   90.00
_cell.angle_beta   90.00
_cell.angle_gamma   90.00
#
_symmetry.space_group_name_H-M   'P 1'
#
loop_
_entity.id
_entity.type
_entity.pdbx_description
1 polymer ?
#
loop_
_entity_poly.entity_id
_entity_poly.type
_entity_poly.pdbx_seq_one_letter_code
_entity_poly.pdbx_strand_id
1 'polypeptide(L)'
;MATVRYKRGERKKTPGFSEAKKPRFDAREPVPDADAPELTDEQLARAKAARFVKSVRAETGLSQEAFAARYHINVARLRDWEQGRSTPDSAIIAYFKMIRREPEVVARVVEDPQRTKTSTR
;
A
#
# COMPACT_ATOMS: atom_id res chain seq x y z
N MET A 1 -4.88 31.32 -16.26
CA MET A 1 -4.25 30.04 -15.84
C MET A 1 -4.92 28.90 -16.60
N ALA A 2 -4.22 28.23 -17.52
CA ALA A 2 -4.81 27.16 -18.34
C ALA A 2 -4.37 25.78 -17.79
N THR A 3 -5.34 24.94 -17.41
CA THR A 3 -5.11 23.57 -16.97
C THR A 3 -5.26 22.61 -18.15
N VAL A 4 -4.17 21.95 -18.54
CA VAL A 4 -4.19 20.91 -19.58
C VAL A 4 -4.68 19.60 -18.98
N ARG A 5 -5.87 19.15 -19.39
CA ARG A 5 -6.42 17.81 -19.08
C ARG A 5 -6.02 16.82 -20.17
N TYR A 6 -5.21 15.82 -19.86
CA TYR A 6 -4.91 14.72 -20.79
C TYR A 6 -6.05 13.68 -20.81
N LYS A 7 -6.53 13.34 -22.02
CA LYS A 7 -7.59 12.37 -22.27
C LYS A 7 -7.02 10.95 -22.15
N ARG A 8 -7.52 10.17 -21.19
CA ARG A 8 -7.16 8.77 -20.94
C ARG A 8 -7.73 7.90 -22.08
N GLY A 9 -6.96 7.69 -23.16
CA GLY A 9 -7.41 6.85 -24.27
C GLY A 9 -6.40 6.66 -25.40
N GLU A 10 -5.47 7.59 -25.61
CA GLU A 10 -4.45 7.47 -26.65
C GLU A 10 -3.08 7.26 -26.00
N ARG A 11 -2.69 6.00 -25.78
CA ARG A 11 -1.26 5.70 -25.65
C ARG A 11 -0.65 5.88 -27.04
N LYS A 12 -0.13 7.08 -27.34
CA LYS A 12 0.78 7.26 -28.48
C LYS A 12 1.87 6.19 -28.33
N LYS A 13 2.10 5.39 -29.38
CA LYS A 13 3.22 4.42 -29.41
C LYS A 13 4.46 5.19 -29.00
N THR A 14 5.06 4.79 -27.88
CA THR A 14 6.36 5.33 -27.47
C THR A 14 7.31 5.11 -28.64
N PRO A 15 8.02 6.13 -29.15
CA PRO A 15 9.05 5.89 -30.14
C PRO A 15 10.08 4.98 -29.47
N GLY A 16 10.10 3.71 -29.89
CA GLY A 16 11.13 2.78 -29.46
C GLY A 16 12.46 3.32 -29.95
N PHE A 17 13.45 3.44 -29.06
CA PHE A 17 14.82 3.69 -29.49
C PHE A 17 15.18 2.59 -30.50
N SER A 18 15.60 2.97 -31.71
CA SER A 18 16.14 2.01 -32.67
C SER A 18 17.31 1.27 -32.03
N GLU A 19 17.52 0.01 -32.41
CA GLU A 19 18.50 -0.88 -31.76
C GLU A 19 19.92 -0.28 -31.75
N ALA A 20 20.24 0.57 -32.72
CA ALA A 20 21.49 1.33 -32.85
C ALA A 20 21.64 2.54 -31.88
N LYS A 21 20.61 2.88 -31.10
CA LYS A 21 20.60 3.97 -30.10
C LYS A 21 20.43 3.47 -28.67
N LYS A 22 20.49 2.16 -28.42
CA LYS A 22 20.70 1.69 -27.04
C LYS A 22 22.12 2.12 -26.65
N PRO A 23 22.31 2.91 -25.58
CA PRO A 23 23.66 3.10 -25.06
C PRO A 23 24.26 1.71 -24.84
N ARG A 24 25.45 1.48 -25.39
CA ARG A 24 26.33 0.42 -24.88
C ARG A 24 26.64 0.85 -23.46
N PHE A 25 25.78 0.45 -22.53
CA PHE A 25 26.22 0.27 -21.16
C PHE A 25 27.26 -0.83 -21.29
N ASP A 26 28.53 -0.42 -21.42
CA ASP A 26 29.64 -1.34 -21.22
C ASP A 26 29.31 -2.12 -19.96
N ALA A 27 29.39 -3.45 -20.03
CA ALA A 27 28.97 -4.37 -18.98
C ALA A 27 29.93 -4.26 -17.77
N ARG A 28 30.03 -3.07 -17.21
CA ARG A 28 30.67 -2.80 -15.93
C ARG A 28 29.81 -3.50 -14.92
N GLU A 29 30.41 -4.47 -14.25
CA GLU A 29 29.73 -5.14 -13.15
C GLU A 29 29.20 -4.07 -12.18
N PRO A 30 27.96 -4.23 -11.69
CA PRO A 30 27.39 -3.30 -10.75
C PRO A 30 28.29 -3.30 -9.51
N VAL A 31 29.04 -2.20 -9.35
CA VAL A 31 29.84 -1.99 -8.15
C VAL A 31 28.82 -1.70 -7.05
N PRO A 32 28.82 -2.44 -5.94
CA PRO A 32 27.93 -2.14 -4.82
C PRO A 32 28.16 -0.69 -4.40
N ASP A 33 27.11 0.12 -4.48
CA ASP A 33 27.13 1.52 -4.05
C ASP A 33 27.14 1.53 -2.53
N ALA A 34 28.26 1.97 -1.95
CA ALA A 34 28.44 2.02 -0.50
C ALA A 34 27.38 2.89 0.20
N ASP A 35 26.80 3.86 -0.52
CA ASP A 35 25.75 4.75 -0.03
C ASP A 35 24.33 4.22 -0.27
N ALA A 36 24.19 3.09 -0.99
CA ALA A 36 22.92 2.40 -1.22
C ALA A 36 23.01 0.93 -0.77
N PRO A 37 23.14 0.68 0.54
CA PRO A 37 23.22 -0.68 1.06
C PRO A 37 21.97 -1.47 0.67
N GLU A 38 22.17 -2.74 0.32
CA GLU A 38 21.06 -3.65 0.05
C GLU A 38 20.17 -3.81 1.30
N LEU A 39 18.86 -3.89 1.09
CA LEU A 39 17.92 -4.13 2.18
C LEU A 39 18.12 -5.55 2.72
N THR A 40 18.12 -5.69 4.04
CA THR A 40 18.03 -7.02 4.65
C THR A 40 16.69 -7.67 4.32
N ASP A 41 16.62 -9.00 4.38
CA ASP A 41 15.37 -9.75 4.15
C ASP A 41 14.24 -9.27 5.07
N GLU A 42 14.56 -8.95 6.33
CA GLU A 42 13.61 -8.41 7.30
C GLU A 42 13.11 -7.01 6.90
N GLN A 43 14.03 -6.12 6.51
CA GLN A 43 13.67 -4.78 6.04
C GLN A 43 12.79 -4.84 4.78
N LEU A 44 13.12 -5.75 3.86
CA LEU A 44 12.35 -6.00 2.65
C LEU A 44 10.96 -6.56 2.98
N ALA A 45 10.86 -7.52 3.91
CA ALA A 45 9.59 -8.09 4.36
C ALA A 45 8.71 -7.02 5.01
N ARG A 46 9.27 -6.17 5.86
CA ARG A 46 8.57 -5.04 6.49
C ARG A 46 8.08 -4.03 5.46
N ALA A 47 8.90 -3.67 4.48
CA ALA A 47 8.52 -2.77 3.39
C ALA A 47 7.38 -3.36 2.53
N LYS A 48 7.44 -4.66 2.23
CA LYS A 48 6.37 -5.39 1.52
C LYS A 48 5.06 -5.38 2.32
N ALA A 49 5.13 -5.65 3.64
CA ALA A 49 3.96 -5.62 4.52
C ALA A 49 3.33 -4.21 4.57
N ALA A 50 4.15 -3.17 4.73
CA ALA A 50 3.70 -1.79 4.74
C ALA A 50 2.99 -1.40 3.44
N ARG A 51 3.58 -1.76 2.29
CA ARG A 51 2.97 -1.54 0.97
C ARG A 51 1.65 -2.28 0.81
N PHE A 52 1.57 -3.52 1.30
CA PHE A 52 0.34 -4.31 1.25
C PHE A 52 -0.78 -3.68 2.10
N VAL A 53 -0.51 -3.33 3.36
CA VAL A 53 -1.51 -2.68 4.23
C VAL A 53 -2.02 -1.38 3.60
N LYS A 54 -1.11 -0.53 3.12
CA LYS A 54 -1.45 0.73 2.48
C LYS A 54 -2.26 0.52 1.18
N SER A 55 -1.96 -0.52 0.40
CA SER A 55 -2.72 -0.81 -0.82
C SER A 55 -4.13 -1.29 -0.51
N VAL A 56 -4.31 -2.14 0.50
CA VAL A 56 -5.65 -2.59 0.93
C VAL A 56 -6.52 -1.39 1.30
N ARG A 57 -6.00 -0.44 2.09
CA ARG A 57 -6.75 0.78 2.40
C ARG A 57 -7.03 1.63 1.16
N ALA A 58 -6.03 1.83 0.30
CA ALA A 58 -6.20 2.65 -0.90
C ALA A 58 -7.29 2.08 -1.84
N GLU A 59 -7.38 0.75 -1.93
CA GLU A 59 -8.40 0.04 -2.72
C GLU A 59 -9.84 0.28 -2.20
N THR A 60 -10.04 0.61 -0.93
CA THR A 60 -11.38 0.95 -0.41
C THR A 60 -11.75 2.42 -0.61
N GLY A 61 -10.83 3.28 -1.05
CA GLY A 61 -11.07 4.72 -1.22
C GLY A 61 -11.25 5.52 0.09
N LEU A 62 -10.97 4.91 1.24
CA LEU A 62 -11.14 5.54 2.55
C LEU A 62 -9.88 6.28 3.02
N SER A 63 -10.08 7.35 3.81
CA SER A 63 -8.99 7.97 4.58
C SER A 63 -8.43 6.98 5.61
N GLN A 64 -7.27 7.27 6.19
CA GLN A 64 -6.66 6.42 7.22
C GLN A 64 -7.59 6.29 8.44
N GLU A 65 -8.20 7.38 8.87
CA GLU A 65 -9.12 7.46 10.00
C GLU A 65 -10.43 6.72 9.70
N ALA A 66 -11.01 6.91 8.50
CA ALA A 66 -12.25 6.25 8.12
C ALA A 66 -12.07 4.74 7.96
N PHE A 67 -10.94 4.30 7.41
CA PHE A 67 -10.59 2.88 7.31
C PHE A 67 -10.39 2.27 8.70
N ALA A 68 -9.65 2.95 9.58
CA ALA A 68 -9.42 2.53 10.95
C ALA A 68 -10.75 2.37 11.71
N ALA A 69 -11.65 3.34 11.59
CA ALA A 69 -12.97 3.30 12.21
C ALA A 69 -13.83 2.15 11.65
N ARG A 70 -13.94 2.03 10.32
CA ARG A 70 -14.77 1.01 9.65
C ARG A 70 -14.37 -0.42 10.00
N TYR A 71 -13.07 -0.67 10.14
CA TYR A 71 -12.53 -2.01 10.37
C TYR A 71 -12.06 -2.24 11.80
N HIS A 72 -12.40 -1.35 12.75
CA HIS A 72 -12.03 -1.46 14.17
C HIS A 72 -10.52 -1.63 14.40
N ILE A 73 -9.71 -0.92 13.63
CA ILE A 73 -8.25 -0.90 13.75
C ILE A 73 -7.85 0.37 14.48
N ASN A 74 -6.93 0.28 15.44
CA ASN A 74 -6.36 1.48 16.05
C ASN A 74 -5.59 2.29 14.98
N VAL A 75 -5.95 3.57 14.81
CA VAL A 75 -5.38 4.42 13.76
C VAL A 75 -3.86 4.61 13.89
N ALA A 76 -3.31 4.66 15.11
CA ALA A 76 -1.87 4.76 15.33
C ALA A 76 -1.16 3.47 14.88
N ARG A 77 -1.73 2.31 15.21
CA ARG A 77 -1.20 1.01 14.78
C ARG A 77 -1.27 0.84 13.26
N LEU A 78 -2.38 1.25 12.63
CA LEU A 78 -2.50 1.28 11.17
C LEU A 78 -1.41 2.16 10.54
N ARG A 79 -1.16 3.34 11.11
CA ARG A 79 -0.12 4.26 10.65
C ARG A 79 1.27 3.66 10.76
N ASP A 80 1.59 3.01 11.87
CA ASP A 80 2.89 2.35 12.06
C ASP A 80 3.13 1.26 11.02
N TRP A 81 2.10 0.47 10.69
CA TRP A 81 2.18 -0.54 9.64
C TRP A 81 2.32 0.08 8.26
N GLU A 82 1.51 1.09 7.89
CA GLU A 82 1.59 1.74 6.58
C GLU A 82 2.94 2.46 6.34
N GLN A 83 3.61 2.85 7.42
CA GLN A 83 4.93 3.50 7.38
C GLN A 83 6.09 2.50 7.56
N GLY A 84 5.79 1.22 7.83
CA GLY A 84 6.80 0.20 8.08
C GLY A 84 7.62 0.44 9.35
N ARG A 85 7.05 1.12 10.36
CA ARG A 85 7.67 1.26 11.70
C ARG A 85 7.56 -0.03 12.51
N SER A 86 6.53 -0.83 12.23
CA SER A 86 6.32 -2.14 12.83
C SER A 86 5.83 -3.15 11.79
N THR A 87 5.99 -4.44 12.07
CA THR A 87 5.52 -5.53 11.21
C THR A 87 4.20 -6.06 11.77
N PRO A 88 3.11 -6.10 10.98
CA PRO A 88 1.88 -6.76 11.40
C PRO A 88 2.11 -8.28 11.56
N ASP A 89 1.50 -8.88 12.58
CA ASP A 89 1.54 -10.33 12.75
C ASP A 89 0.71 -11.07 11.68
N SER A 90 0.77 -12.40 11.71
CA SER A 90 0.08 -13.26 10.73
C SER A 90 -1.45 -13.12 10.77
N ALA A 91 -2.04 -12.89 11.94
CA ALA A 91 -3.49 -12.73 12.09
C ALA A 91 -3.95 -11.39 11.49
N ILE A 92 -3.19 -10.31 11.73
CA ILE A 92 -3.42 -9.01 11.11
C ILE A 92 -3.27 -9.09 9.59
N ILE A 93 -2.26 -9.78 9.07
CA ILE A 93 -2.11 -10.01 7.64
C ILE A 93 -3.31 -10.76 7.05
N ALA A 94 -3.80 -11.81 7.74
CA ALA A 94 -5.00 -12.53 7.32
C ALA A 94 -6.23 -11.61 7.32
N TYR A 95 -6.37 -10.74 8.33
CA TYR A 95 -7.45 -9.76 8.40
C TYR A 95 -7.43 -8.79 7.21
N PHE A 96 -6.28 -8.22 6.86
CA PHE A 96 -6.15 -7.36 5.68
C PHE A 96 -6.44 -8.11 4.36
N LYS A 97 -6.08 -9.40 4.26
CA LYS A 97 -6.45 -10.22 3.09
C LYS A 97 -7.97 -10.38 2.99
N MET A 98 -8.66 -10.60 4.10
CA MET A 98 -10.13 -10.67 4.12
C MET A 98 -10.76 -9.34 3.71
N ILE A 99 -10.28 -8.22 4.26
CA ILE A 99 -10.76 -6.88 3.87
C ILE A 99 -10.56 -6.63 2.38
N ARG A 100 -9.40 -7.00 1.84
CA ARG A 100 -9.11 -6.83 0.41
C ARG A 100 -10.07 -7.63 -0.47
N ARG A 101 -10.42 -8.84 -0.03
CA ARG A 101 -11.24 -9.78 -0.81
C ARG A 101 -12.72 -9.44 -0.71
N GLU A 102 -13.22 -9.19 0.50
CA GLU A 102 -14.64 -8.97 0.80
C GLU A 102 -14.82 -7.76 1.75
N PRO A 103 -14.51 -6.52 1.33
CA PRO A 103 -14.49 -5.35 2.22
C PRO A 103 -15.85 -5.11 2.90
N GLU A 104 -16.94 -5.27 2.15
CA GLU A 104 -18.29 -5.07 2.65
C GLU A 104 -18.75 -6.18 3.60
N VAL A 105 -18.32 -7.44 3.37
CA VAL A 105 -18.64 -8.54 4.28
C VAL A 105 -17.91 -8.34 5.59
N VAL A 106 -16.61 -8.06 5.53
CA VAL A 106 -15.81 -7.86 6.74
C VAL A 106 -16.33 -6.68 7.54
N ALA A 107 -16.63 -5.54 6.89
CA ALA A 107 -17.23 -4.38 7.56
C ALA A 107 -18.52 -4.76 8.31
N ARG A 108 -19.45 -5.47 7.67
CA ARG A 108 -20.69 -5.94 8.31
C ARG A 108 -20.45 -6.92 9.46
N VAL A 109 -19.42 -7.75 9.38
CA VAL A 109 -19.08 -8.73 10.43
C VAL A 109 -18.51 -8.04 11.67
N VAL A 110 -17.72 -6.98 11.49
CA VAL A 110 -17.08 -6.26 12.60
C VAL A 110 -17.92 -5.11 13.15
N GLU A 111 -18.90 -4.63 12.40
CA GLU A 111 -19.91 -3.69 12.89
C GLU A 111 -20.75 -4.35 13.99
N ASP A 112 -20.59 -3.88 15.24
CA ASP A 112 -21.38 -4.33 16.40
C ASP A 112 -22.59 -3.39 16.63
N PRO A 113 -23.85 -3.88 16.47
CA PRO A 113 -25.04 -3.09 16.77
C PRO A 113 -25.23 -2.78 18.27
N GLN A 114 -24.54 -3.47 19.19
CA GLN A 114 -24.79 -3.40 20.63
C GLN A 114 -23.92 -2.36 21.36
N ARG A 115 -22.78 -1.93 20.79
CA ARG A 115 -21.85 -0.98 21.43
C ARG A 115 -22.34 0.47 21.43
N THR A 116 -23.31 0.81 20.59
CA THR A 116 -23.90 2.17 20.52
C THR A 116 -24.85 2.47 21.67
N LYS A 117 -25.35 1.44 22.39
CA LYS A 117 -26.36 1.61 23.45
C LYS A 117 -25.79 1.83 24.85
N THR A 118 -24.50 1.60 25.08
CA THR A 118 -23.91 1.63 26.43
C THR A 118 -23.12 2.90 26.75
N SER A 119 -22.92 3.80 25.78
CA SER A 119 -22.24 5.10 26.00
C SER A 119 -23.25 6.20 26.33
N THR A 120 -24.05 5.99 27.38
CA THR A 120 -24.76 7.05 28.09
C THR A 120 -24.82 6.63 29.55
N ARG A 121 -23.77 6.93 30.29
CA ARG A 121 -23.79 7.01 31.75
C ARG A 121 -22.65 7.88 32.24
#